data_AF-A0A409WIV3-F1
#
_entry.id   AF-A0A409WIV3-F1
#
_cell.length_a   1.000
_cell.length_b   1.000
_cell.length_c   1.000
_cell.angle_alpha   90.00
_cell.angle_beta   90.00
_cell.angle_gamma   90.00
#
_symmetry.space_group_name_H-M   'P 1'
#
loop_
_entity.id
_entity.type
_entity.pdbx_description
1 polymer ?
#
loop_
_entity_poly.entity_id
_entity_poly.type
_entity_poly.pdbx_seq_one_letter_code
_entity_poly.pdbx_strand_id
1 'polypeptide(L)'
;MLEDLEPICLGINMNQTDAMCPDQALLTFAGIFLHFQKHPKSAVAAGMKKWIEKPWKALNQPMFVLALILNPFEGLSHFGDKAAISAFTLNTILLETYRRVRSRPPKTPRSDIAQKKYEEGQQAKEKAVSESFLSYLSSKGPFEDWEQNKGSSLRVHGDNPVTVWRNFLTTLFTAELADFAILLLGMSVNQAGLERNFSDLKIKQSRLRNCLKLERLEKMAKVGADIHASQKDAGYVGGLLAVPQYADLLEANEALSKIEGELSAVQSALVRTREGWRKEMKKWICKEQEQNDDDDDKELPNVVYGHQRSKFLPRSLELLFTGRKESDIDEQIRRVRRHQACTEEGRLMELLVDKEVDKARIPDDGELEGSGDDFEGW
;
A
#
# COMPACT_ATOMS: atom_id res chain seq x y z
N MET A 1 10.41 18.30 9.18
CA MET A 1 11.21 17.48 8.24
C MET A 1 11.52 16.13 8.85
N LEU A 2 12.20 16.05 10.01
CA LEU A 2 12.35 14.77 10.73
C LEU A 2 10.99 14.23 11.21
N GLU A 3 10.17 15.08 11.81
CA GLU A 3 8.79 14.75 12.23
C GLU A 3 7.89 14.29 11.06
N ASP A 4 8.15 14.74 9.83
CA ASP A 4 7.35 14.38 8.65
C ASP A 4 7.76 13.00 8.09
N LEU A 5 9.01 12.58 8.33
CA LEU A 5 9.54 11.31 7.83
C LEU A 5 9.26 10.15 8.80
N GLU A 6 9.16 10.43 10.09
CA GLU A 6 8.97 9.40 11.12
C GLU A 6 7.75 8.50 10.87
N PRO A 7 6.53 8.99 10.56
CA PRO A 7 5.39 8.13 10.27
C PRO A 7 5.60 7.25 9.03
N ILE A 8 6.34 7.74 8.03
CA ILE A 8 6.67 7.00 6.81
C ILE A 8 7.67 5.90 7.15
N CYS A 9 8.73 6.21 7.90
CA CYS A 9 9.73 5.24 8.32
C CYS A 9 9.12 4.14 9.20
N LEU A 10 8.26 4.50 10.14
CA LEU A 10 7.51 3.54 10.96
C LEU A 10 6.63 2.65 10.11
N GLY A 11 5.84 3.24 9.19
CA GLY A 11 4.98 2.47 8.31
C GLY A 11 5.75 1.54 7.37
N ILE A 12 6.91 1.96 6.84
CA ILE A 12 7.79 1.10 6.04
C ILE A 12 8.31 -0.06 6.88
N ASN A 13 8.78 0.20 8.10
CA ASN A 13 9.33 -0.82 8.98
C ASN A 13 8.25 -1.87 9.36
N MET A 14 7.05 -1.41 9.71
CA MET A 14 5.89 -2.28 9.95
C MET A 14 5.58 -3.12 8.70
N ASN A 15 5.49 -2.47 7.53
CA ASN A 15 5.23 -3.14 6.26
C ASN A 15 6.34 -4.10 5.83
N GLN A 16 7.56 -3.99 6.34
CA GLN A 16 8.67 -4.92 6.08
C GLN A 16 8.71 -6.12 7.02
N THR A 17 7.83 -6.18 8.03
CA THR A 17 7.82 -7.27 9.00
C THR A 17 7.09 -8.48 8.44
N ASP A 18 7.64 -9.69 8.56
CA ASP A 18 7.06 -10.92 7.99
C ASP A 18 5.70 -11.31 8.61
N ALA A 19 5.32 -10.63 9.69
CA ALA A 19 4.04 -10.76 10.37
C ALA A 19 2.99 -9.74 9.89
N MET A 20 3.29 -8.91 8.89
CA MET A 20 2.38 -7.86 8.45
C MET A 20 1.14 -8.44 7.76
N CYS A 21 0.02 -8.37 8.47
CA CYS A 21 -1.28 -8.80 7.99
C CYS A 21 -1.98 -7.69 7.17
N PRO A 22 -2.98 -8.02 6.32
CA PRO A 22 -3.60 -7.02 5.44
C PRO A 22 -4.38 -5.93 6.19
N ASP A 23 -4.99 -6.27 7.32
CA ASP A 23 -5.64 -5.31 8.22
C ASP A 23 -4.65 -4.29 8.78
N GLN A 24 -3.48 -4.74 9.26
CA GLN A 24 -2.42 -3.88 9.75
C GLN A 24 -1.86 -2.97 8.66
N ALA A 25 -1.71 -3.49 7.43
CA ALA A 25 -1.29 -2.70 6.27
C ALA A 25 -2.29 -1.59 5.95
N LEU A 26 -3.60 -1.89 6.00
CA LEU A 26 -4.64 -0.88 5.81
C LEU A 26 -4.58 0.20 6.91
N LEU A 27 -4.45 -0.20 8.17
CA LEU A 27 -4.32 0.74 9.29
C LEU A 27 -3.06 1.60 9.17
N THR A 28 -1.96 1.03 8.67
CA THR A 28 -0.72 1.78 8.40
C THR A 28 -0.95 2.84 7.31
N PHE A 29 -1.58 2.48 6.18
CA PHE A 29 -1.92 3.45 5.15
C PHE A 29 -2.86 4.54 5.67
N ALA A 30 -3.89 4.15 6.43
CA ALA A 30 -4.84 5.07 7.04
C ALA A 30 -4.16 6.02 8.03
N GLY A 31 -3.28 5.51 8.90
CA GLY A 31 -2.53 6.29 9.88
C GLY A 31 -1.64 7.34 9.24
N ILE A 32 -0.86 6.96 8.22
CA ILE A 32 -0.03 7.91 7.47
C ILE A 32 -0.91 8.94 6.76
N PHE A 33 -2.01 8.51 6.13
CA PHE A 33 -2.94 9.40 5.45
C PHE A 33 -3.54 10.45 6.42
N LEU A 34 -4.04 10.01 7.58
CA LEU A 34 -4.64 10.87 8.60
C LEU A 34 -3.62 11.82 9.22
N HIS A 35 -2.38 11.38 9.40
CA HIS A 35 -1.27 12.22 9.85
C HIS A 35 -1.05 13.39 8.86
N PHE A 36 -0.87 13.08 7.58
CA PHE A 36 -0.64 14.11 6.56
C PHE A 36 -1.87 14.97 6.26
N GLN A 37 -3.08 14.46 6.50
CA GLN A 37 -4.30 15.27 6.39
C GLN A 37 -4.30 16.45 7.36
N LYS A 38 -3.73 16.29 8.55
CA LYS A 38 -3.64 17.34 9.59
C LYS A 38 -2.36 18.18 9.49
N HIS A 39 -1.55 17.97 8.45
CA HIS A 39 -0.25 18.61 8.33
C HIS A 39 -0.39 20.14 8.11
N PRO A 40 0.42 20.98 8.80
CA PRO A 40 0.27 22.44 8.79
C PRO A 40 0.49 23.07 7.40
N LYS A 41 1.30 22.44 6.55
CA LYS A 41 1.51 22.89 5.16
C LYS A 41 0.57 22.16 4.22
N SER A 42 -0.40 22.89 3.65
CA SER A 42 -1.43 22.37 2.75
C SER A 42 -0.85 21.69 1.49
N ALA A 43 0.22 22.24 0.92
CA ALA A 43 0.87 21.66 -0.26
C ALA A 43 1.46 20.27 0.02
N VAL A 44 2.11 20.10 1.18
CA VAL A 44 2.66 18.80 1.62
C VAL A 44 1.52 17.83 1.91
N ALA A 45 0.48 18.27 2.62
CA ALA A 45 -0.71 17.46 2.88
C ALA A 45 -1.34 16.94 1.58
N ALA A 46 -1.52 17.81 0.58
CA ALA A 46 -2.10 17.45 -0.70
C ALA A 46 -1.21 16.47 -1.47
N GLY A 47 0.10 16.73 -1.56
CA GLY A 47 1.06 15.86 -2.22
C GLY A 47 1.10 14.47 -1.60
N MET A 48 1.24 14.39 -0.27
CA MET A 48 1.31 13.11 0.45
C MET A 48 0.01 12.32 0.36
N LYS A 49 -1.15 12.97 0.48
CA LYS A 49 -2.44 12.29 0.28
C LYS A 49 -2.56 11.71 -1.13
N LYS A 50 -2.21 12.49 -2.17
CA LYS A 50 -2.20 12.00 -3.57
C LYS A 50 -1.27 10.80 -3.73
N TRP A 51 -0.07 10.90 -3.14
CA TRP A 51 0.95 9.85 -3.19
C TRP A 51 0.50 8.55 -2.52
N ILE A 52 -0.20 8.58 -1.37
CA ILE A 52 -0.72 7.38 -0.69
C ILE A 52 -1.95 6.80 -1.41
N GLU A 53 -2.80 7.65 -1.97
CA GLU A 53 -4.00 7.23 -2.71
C GLU A 53 -3.67 6.50 -4.02
N LYS A 54 -2.58 6.87 -4.70
CA LYS A 54 -2.14 6.22 -5.96
C LYS A 54 -1.93 4.70 -5.78
N PRO A 55 -1.09 4.20 -4.86
CA PRO A 55 -0.92 2.77 -4.62
C PRO A 55 -2.17 2.13 -4.02
N TRP A 56 -2.90 2.80 -3.12
CA TRP A 56 -4.14 2.26 -2.56
C TRP A 56 -5.17 1.88 -3.63
N LYS A 57 -5.31 2.69 -4.69
CA LYS A 57 -6.20 2.40 -5.82
C LYS A 57 -5.73 1.25 -6.70
N ALA A 58 -4.43 0.95 -6.70
CA ALA A 58 -3.84 -0.16 -7.45
C ALA A 58 -3.96 -1.51 -6.71
N LEU A 59 -4.14 -1.47 -5.38
CA LEU A 59 -4.28 -2.67 -4.55
C LEU A 59 -5.66 -3.31 -4.67
N ASN A 60 -5.74 -4.60 -4.29
CA ASN A 60 -7.01 -5.31 -4.15
C ASN A 60 -7.74 -4.88 -2.87
N GLN A 61 -8.26 -3.65 -2.85
CA GLN A 61 -8.91 -3.00 -1.70
C GLN A 61 -9.92 -3.90 -0.95
N PRO A 62 -10.82 -4.69 -1.60
CA PRO A 62 -11.70 -5.63 -0.93
C PRO A 62 -11.03 -6.52 0.11
N MET A 63 -9.85 -7.05 -0.21
CA MET A 63 -9.12 -7.96 0.66
C MET A 63 -8.69 -7.26 1.96
N PHE A 64 -8.12 -6.06 1.84
CA PHE A 64 -7.65 -5.26 2.98
C PHE A 64 -8.81 -4.83 3.88
N VAL A 65 -9.90 -4.37 3.27
CA VAL A 65 -11.11 -3.94 4.01
C VAL A 65 -11.75 -5.12 4.73
N LEU A 66 -11.90 -6.27 4.06
CA LEU A 66 -12.44 -7.48 4.70
C LEU A 66 -11.53 -8.00 5.80
N ALA A 67 -10.20 -7.98 5.62
CA ALA A 67 -9.27 -8.37 6.67
C ALA A 67 -9.43 -7.50 7.92
N LEU A 68 -9.56 -6.18 7.76
CA LEU A 68 -9.77 -5.27 8.89
C LEU A 68 -11.12 -5.53 9.59
N ILE A 69 -12.19 -5.74 8.82
CA ILE A 69 -13.52 -6.04 9.38
C ILE A 69 -13.52 -7.38 10.12
N LEU A 70 -12.86 -8.39 9.55
CA LEU A 70 -12.71 -9.70 10.15
C LEU A 70 -11.67 -9.72 11.27
N ASN A 71 -10.93 -8.64 11.52
CA ASN A 71 -10.13 -8.55 12.74
C ASN A 71 -11.09 -8.32 13.92
N PRO A 72 -11.23 -9.28 14.86
CA PRO A 72 -12.19 -9.19 15.95
C PRO A 72 -11.80 -8.12 16.99
N PHE A 73 -10.56 -7.62 16.96
CA PHE A 73 -10.12 -6.52 17.82
C PHE A 73 -10.45 -5.14 17.25
N GLU A 74 -10.54 -5.02 15.93
CA GLU A 74 -10.72 -3.73 15.26
C GLU A 74 -12.15 -3.58 14.70
N GLY A 75 -12.62 -4.60 13.99
CA GLY A 75 -13.97 -4.67 13.43
C GLY A 75 -14.31 -3.48 12.55
N LEU A 76 -15.48 -2.88 12.80
CA LEU A 76 -15.96 -1.71 12.06
C LEU A 76 -15.57 -0.37 12.70
N SER A 77 -14.89 -0.36 13.85
CA SER A 77 -14.71 0.84 14.68
C SER A 77 -13.86 1.94 14.03
N HIS A 78 -13.00 1.58 13.07
CA HIS A 78 -12.12 2.53 12.37
C HIS A 78 -12.75 3.20 11.16
N PHE A 79 -13.89 2.70 10.67
CA PHE A 79 -14.53 3.31 9.51
C PHE A 79 -15.34 4.53 9.94
N GLY A 80 -15.21 5.62 9.19
CA GLY A 80 -15.97 6.83 9.44
C GLY A 80 -17.45 6.66 9.07
N ASP A 81 -18.33 7.42 9.72
CA ASP A 81 -19.79 7.35 9.52
C ASP A 81 -20.24 7.49 8.06
N LYS A 82 -19.44 8.16 7.22
CA LYS A 82 -19.74 8.37 5.79
C LYS A 82 -19.02 7.42 4.85
N ALA A 83 -18.38 6.37 5.36
CA ALA A 83 -17.82 5.31 4.52
C ALA A 83 -18.91 4.56 3.72
N ALA A 84 -20.21 4.79 4.03
CA ALA A 84 -21.35 4.18 3.34
C ALA A 84 -21.28 2.64 3.29
N ILE A 85 -20.63 2.04 4.29
CA ILE A 85 -20.41 0.61 4.40
C ILE A 85 -21.69 -0.03 4.99
N SER A 86 -22.55 -0.52 4.10
CA SER A 86 -23.71 -1.33 4.50
C SER A 86 -23.31 -2.79 4.71
N ALA A 87 -23.93 -3.47 5.68
CA ALA A 87 -23.73 -4.91 5.93
C ALA A 87 -23.99 -5.75 4.67
N PHE A 88 -24.97 -5.37 3.84
CA PHE A 88 -25.27 -6.07 2.58
C PHE A 88 -24.17 -5.85 1.52
N THR A 89 -23.63 -4.64 1.44
CA THR A 89 -22.51 -4.31 0.55
C THR A 89 -21.28 -5.12 0.95
N LEU A 90 -20.95 -5.15 2.24
CA LEU A 90 -19.85 -5.97 2.77
C LEU A 90 -20.04 -7.45 2.49
N ASN A 91 -21.25 -7.98 2.69
CA ASN A 91 -21.53 -9.38 2.41
C ASN A 91 -21.35 -9.72 0.93
N THR A 92 -21.71 -8.82 0.03
CA THR A 92 -21.49 -9.00 -1.41
C THR A 92 -20.00 -9.05 -1.73
N ILE A 93 -19.22 -8.12 -1.18
CA ILE A 93 -17.75 -8.07 -1.35
C ILE A 93 -17.08 -9.33 -0.76
N LEU A 94 -17.55 -9.78 0.41
CA LEU A 94 -17.12 -11.00 1.05
C LEU A 94 -17.33 -12.20 0.12
N LEU A 95 -18.54 -12.38 -0.40
CA LEU A 95 -18.86 -13.50 -1.28
C LEU A 95 -18.07 -13.46 -2.59
N GLU A 96 -17.89 -12.28 -3.20
CA GLU A 96 -17.04 -12.13 -4.37
C GLU A 96 -15.58 -12.53 -4.08
N THR A 97 -15.04 -12.08 -2.94
CA THR A 97 -13.66 -12.39 -2.55
C THR A 97 -13.51 -13.86 -2.18
N TYR A 98 -14.47 -14.42 -1.44
CA TYR A 98 -14.55 -15.83 -1.08
C TYR A 98 -14.57 -16.72 -2.33
N ARG A 99 -15.44 -16.39 -3.29
CA ARG A 99 -15.49 -17.07 -4.60
C ARG A 99 -14.14 -17.05 -5.27
N ARG A 100 -13.49 -15.89 -5.42
CA ARG A 100 -12.16 -15.79 -6.08
C ARG A 100 -11.11 -16.66 -5.41
N VAL A 101 -11.11 -16.72 -4.08
CA VAL A 101 -10.16 -17.50 -3.30
C VAL A 101 -10.41 -19.01 -3.43
N ARG A 102 -11.69 -19.43 -3.43
CA ARG A 102 -12.08 -20.85 -3.46
C ARG A 102 -12.34 -21.40 -4.87
N SER A 103 -12.48 -20.54 -5.88
CA SER A 103 -12.67 -20.92 -7.27
C SER A 103 -11.35 -21.39 -7.87
N ARG A 104 -10.96 -22.62 -7.56
CA ARG A 104 -9.94 -23.32 -8.34
C ARG A 104 -10.65 -24.13 -9.42
N PRO A 105 -10.38 -23.87 -10.72
CA PRO A 105 -10.91 -24.72 -11.77
C PRO A 105 -10.40 -26.15 -11.54
N PRO A 106 -11.26 -27.17 -11.66
CA PRO A 106 -10.83 -28.55 -11.52
C PRO A 106 -9.78 -28.86 -12.59
N LYS A 107 -8.72 -29.58 -12.21
CA LYS A 107 -7.63 -29.96 -13.14
C LYS A 107 -8.10 -30.86 -14.27
N THR A 108 -9.21 -31.57 -14.08
CA THR A 108 -9.84 -32.43 -15.06
C THR A 108 -11.30 -32.03 -15.26
N PRO A 109 -11.84 -32.16 -16.49
CA PRO A 109 -13.25 -31.94 -16.74
C PRO A 109 -14.07 -32.89 -15.86
N ARG A 110 -15.06 -32.34 -15.14
CA ARG A 110 -16.00 -33.14 -14.36
C ARG A 110 -17.14 -33.61 -15.26
N SER A 111 -17.72 -34.77 -14.94
CA SER A 111 -19.01 -35.14 -15.51
C SER A 111 -20.09 -34.16 -15.04
N ASP A 112 -21.16 -34.00 -15.82
CA ASP A 112 -22.26 -33.06 -15.51
C ASP A 112 -22.85 -33.26 -14.11
N ILE A 113 -22.97 -34.53 -13.67
CA ILE A 113 -23.47 -34.88 -12.33
C ILE A 113 -22.49 -34.42 -11.24
N ALA A 114 -21.19 -34.60 -11.45
CA ALA A 114 -20.17 -34.18 -10.50
C ALA A 114 -20.01 -32.65 -10.46
N GLN A 115 -20.23 -31.97 -11.59
CA GLN A 115 -20.25 -30.52 -11.67
C GLN A 115 -21.42 -29.94 -10.88
N LYS A 116 -22.64 -30.46 -11.09
CA LYS A 116 -23.82 -30.01 -10.35
C LYS A 116 -23.67 -30.18 -8.82
N LYS A 117 -23.20 -31.34 -8.36
CA LYS A 117 -22.93 -31.58 -6.93
C LYS A 117 -21.89 -30.60 -6.35
N TYR A 118 -20.89 -30.25 -7.14
CA TYR A 118 -19.90 -29.28 -6.71
C TYR A 118 -20.47 -27.86 -6.60
N GLU A 119 -21.28 -27.44 -7.57
CA GLU A 119 -21.96 -26.15 -7.54
C GLU A 119 -22.92 -26.03 -6.36
N GLU A 120 -23.71 -27.08 -6.10
CA GLU A 120 -24.58 -27.18 -4.91
C GLU A 120 -23.76 -27.08 -3.61
N GLY A 121 -22.62 -27.78 -3.53
CA GLY A 121 -21.72 -27.70 -2.38
C GLY A 121 -21.09 -26.33 -2.18
N GLN A 122 -20.73 -25.63 -3.27
CA GLN A 122 -20.20 -24.26 -3.21
C GLN A 122 -21.29 -23.27 -2.76
N GLN A 123 -22.50 -23.38 -3.29
CA GLN A 123 -23.63 -22.54 -2.86
C GLN A 123 -23.95 -22.73 -1.38
N ALA A 124 -23.91 -23.97 -0.87
CA ALA A 124 -24.10 -24.24 0.55
C ALA A 124 -23.03 -23.56 1.43
N LYS A 125 -21.76 -23.61 1.02
CA LYS A 125 -20.66 -22.92 1.71
C LYS A 125 -20.80 -21.41 1.66
N GLU A 126 -21.13 -20.84 0.50
CA GLU A 126 -21.39 -19.41 0.34
C GLU A 126 -22.52 -18.93 1.25
N LYS A 127 -23.61 -19.69 1.32
CA LYS A 127 -24.71 -19.41 2.24
C LYS A 127 -24.26 -19.43 3.70
N ALA A 128 -23.51 -20.45 4.11
CA ALA A 128 -23.00 -20.57 5.48
C ALA A 128 -22.06 -19.40 5.85
N VAL A 129 -21.17 -19.01 4.94
CA VAL A 129 -20.27 -17.86 5.12
C VAL A 129 -21.07 -16.56 5.23
N SER A 130 -22.07 -16.35 4.35
CA SER A 130 -22.93 -15.16 4.37
C SER A 130 -23.72 -15.06 5.67
N GLU A 131 -24.35 -16.14 6.12
CA GLU A 131 -25.15 -16.16 7.35
C GLU A 131 -24.28 -15.90 8.58
N SER A 132 -23.13 -16.57 8.66
CA SER A 132 -22.16 -16.36 9.74
C SER A 132 -21.61 -14.94 9.76
N PHE A 133 -21.34 -14.36 8.59
CA PHE A 133 -20.79 -13.01 8.50
C PHE A 133 -21.80 -11.95 8.93
N LEU A 134 -23.06 -12.09 8.54
CA LEU A 134 -24.11 -11.19 9.03
C LEU A 134 -24.36 -11.36 10.53
N SER A 135 -24.25 -12.58 11.07
CA SER A 135 -24.28 -12.82 12.52
C SER A 135 -23.11 -12.14 13.23
N TYR A 136 -21.91 -12.20 12.65
CA TYR A 136 -20.71 -11.53 13.15
C TYR A 136 -20.89 -10.00 13.17
N LEU A 137 -21.31 -9.40 12.06
CA LEU A 137 -21.54 -7.95 11.97
C LEU A 137 -22.63 -7.45 12.92
N SER A 138 -23.62 -8.29 13.23
CA SER A 138 -24.67 -7.95 14.19
C SER A 138 -24.34 -8.31 15.63
N SER A 139 -23.15 -8.88 15.90
CA SER A 139 -22.73 -9.38 17.22
C SER A 139 -23.76 -10.33 17.84
N LYS A 140 -24.31 -11.25 17.03
CA LYS A 140 -25.33 -12.21 17.46
C LYS A 140 -24.80 -13.64 17.49
N GLY A 141 -25.44 -14.48 18.29
CA GLY A 141 -25.17 -15.91 18.35
C GLY A 141 -23.79 -16.18 18.93
N PRO A 142 -22.91 -16.94 18.25
CA PRO A 142 -21.57 -17.25 18.76
C PRO A 142 -20.69 -16.02 19.06
N PHE A 143 -21.06 -14.85 18.56
CA PHE A 143 -20.30 -13.60 18.69
C PHE A 143 -20.85 -12.65 19.78
N GLU A 144 -21.97 -12.97 20.42
CA GLU A 144 -22.67 -12.07 21.37
C GLU A 144 -21.80 -11.70 22.57
N ASP A 145 -21.10 -12.67 23.14
CA ASP A 145 -20.24 -12.46 24.31
C ASP A 145 -18.83 -11.94 23.94
N TRP A 146 -18.55 -11.71 22.65
CA TRP A 146 -17.20 -11.36 22.21
C TRP A 146 -16.71 -10.04 22.82
N GLU A 147 -17.52 -8.98 22.78
CA GLU A 147 -17.12 -7.67 23.30
C GLU A 147 -16.77 -7.71 24.80
N GLN A 148 -17.50 -8.52 25.59
CA GLN A 148 -17.22 -8.69 27.01
C GLN A 148 -15.94 -9.50 27.25
N ASN A 149 -15.67 -10.49 26.39
CA ASN A 149 -14.53 -11.40 26.50
C ASN A 149 -13.25 -10.89 25.81
N LYS A 150 -13.34 -9.85 24.99
CA LYS A 150 -12.24 -9.28 24.21
C LYS A 150 -11.02 -8.95 25.06
N GLY A 151 -11.23 -8.32 26.23
CA GLY A 151 -10.14 -7.98 27.16
C GLY A 151 -9.47 -9.20 27.79
N SER A 152 -10.24 -10.23 28.13
CA SER A 152 -9.72 -11.50 28.65
C SER A 152 -8.94 -12.26 27.58
N SER A 153 -9.46 -12.30 26.35
CA SER A 153 -8.79 -12.90 25.20
C SER A 153 -7.44 -12.22 24.92
N LEU A 154 -7.40 -10.88 24.93
CA LEU A 154 -6.17 -10.11 24.74
C LEU A 154 -5.11 -10.43 25.80
N ARG A 155 -5.51 -10.67 27.05
CA ARG A 155 -4.59 -11.05 28.14
C ARG A 155 -4.02 -12.46 28.00
N VAL A 156 -4.83 -13.41 27.52
CA VAL A 156 -4.45 -14.83 27.46
C VAL A 156 -3.75 -15.19 26.15
N HIS A 157 -4.24 -14.65 25.03
CA HIS A 157 -3.83 -15.03 23.68
C HIS A 157 -3.07 -13.93 22.94
N GLY A 158 -2.94 -12.74 23.53
CA GLY A 158 -2.37 -11.57 22.86
C GLY A 158 -3.30 -10.96 21.83
N ASP A 159 -2.74 -10.14 20.96
CA ASP A 159 -3.41 -9.36 19.93
C ASP A 159 -3.54 -10.10 18.59
N ASN A 160 -3.32 -11.42 18.56
CA ASN A 160 -3.34 -12.19 17.33
C ASN A 160 -4.78 -12.59 16.92
N PRO A 161 -5.34 -11.99 15.85
CA PRO A 161 -6.72 -12.25 15.44
C PRO A 161 -6.93 -13.68 14.92
N VAL A 162 -5.87 -14.33 14.40
CA VAL A 162 -5.93 -15.71 13.89
C VAL A 162 -6.26 -16.70 15.01
N THR A 163 -5.71 -16.48 16.21
CA THR A 163 -5.97 -17.35 17.37
C THR A 163 -7.44 -17.32 17.77
N VAL A 164 -8.07 -16.14 17.71
CA VAL A 164 -9.50 -15.98 18.00
C VAL A 164 -10.35 -16.76 17.00
N TRP A 165 -10.08 -16.61 15.70
CA TRP A 165 -10.82 -17.33 14.67
C TRP A 165 -10.65 -18.85 14.74
N ARG A 166 -9.49 -19.36 15.20
CA ARG A 166 -9.30 -20.80 15.42
C ARG A 166 -10.30 -21.38 16.43
N ASN A 167 -10.70 -20.61 17.45
CA ASN A 167 -11.72 -21.06 18.41
C ASN A 167 -13.11 -21.19 17.77
N PHE A 168 -13.38 -20.46 16.68
CA PHE A 168 -14.64 -20.52 15.94
C PHE A 168 -14.67 -21.64 14.88
N LEU A 169 -13.56 -22.37 14.67
CA LEU A 169 -13.52 -23.53 13.77
C LEU A 169 -14.27 -24.75 14.32
N THR A 170 -14.41 -24.87 15.65
CA THR A 170 -15.10 -26.02 16.28
C THR A 170 -16.61 -25.97 16.07
N THR A 171 -17.16 -24.79 15.80
CA THR A 171 -18.59 -24.57 15.62
C THR A 171 -18.94 -24.69 14.14
N LEU A 172 -19.76 -25.68 13.79
CA LEU A 172 -20.12 -25.99 12.39
C LEU A 172 -20.69 -24.79 11.63
N PHE A 173 -21.45 -23.92 12.31
CA PHE A 173 -22.04 -22.74 11.70
C PHE A 173 -20.98 -21.73 11.26
N THR A 174 -20.01 -21.42 12.12
CA THR A 174 -18.98 -20.39 11.89
C THR A 174 -17.72 -20.91 11.21
N ALA A 175 -17.55 -22.23 11.11
CA ALA A 175 -16.31 -22.85 10.64
C ALA A 175 -15.85 -22.37 9.27
N GLU A 176 -16.76 -22.23 8.29
CA GLU A 176 -16.39 -21.77 6.94
C GLU A 176 -15.96 -20.30 6.91
N LEU A 177 -16.61 -19.43 7.71
CA LEU A 177 -16.20 -18.03 7.85
C LEU A 177 -14.86 -17.93 8.58
N ALA A 178 -14.69 -18.71 9.65
CA ALA A 178 -13.46 -18.75 10.43
C ALA A 178 -12.26 -19.22 9.59
N ASP A 179 -12.42 -20.29 8.80
CA ASP A 179 -11.37 -20.76 7.88
C ASP A 179 -11.01 -19.68 6.85
N PHE A 180 -12.02 -18.97 6.33
CA PHE A 180 -11.79 -17.86 5.40
C PHE A 180 -11.09 -16.66 6.05
N ALA A 181 -11.49 -16.28 7.28
CA ALA A 181 -10.86 -15.20 8.02
C ALA A 181 -9.40 -15.52 8.38
N ILE A 182 -9.13 -16.75 8.84
CA ILE A 182 -7.77 -17.25 9.10
C ILE A 182 -6.92 -17.18 7.83
N LEU A 183 -7.47 -17.59 6.69
CA LEU A 183 -6.77 -17.49 5.42
C LEU A 183 -6.44 -16.04 5.09
N LEU A 184 -7.41 -15.12 5.17
CA LEU A 184 -7.20 -13.71 4.82
C LEU A 184 -6.18 -13.03 5.74
N LEU A 185 -6.34 -13.19 7.05
CA LEU A 185 -5.45 -12.61 8.06
C LEU A 185 -4.06 -13.29 8.06
N GLY A 186 -3.98 -14.54 7.65
CA GLY A 186 -2.72 -15.27 7.52
C GLY A 186 -1.90 -14.91 6.28
N MET A 187 -2.43 -14.11 5.35
CA MET A 187 -1.65 -13.65 4.19
C MET A 187 -0.64 -12.58 4.62
N SER A 188 0.62 -12.76 4.22
CA SER A 188 1.58 -11.65 4.26
C SER A 188 1.37 -10.74 3.06
N VAL A 189 1.24 -9.44 3.30
CA VAL A 189 1.13 -8.44 2.24
C VAL A 189 2.49 -8.07 1.66
N ASN A 190 3.57 -8.34 2.38
CA ASN A 190 4.89 -7.93 1.95
C ASN A 190 5.66 -9.03 1.21
N GLN A 191 6.51 -8.58 0.30
CA GLN A 191 7.55 -9.41 -0.30
C GLN A 191 8.87 -9.29 0.47
N ALA A 192 8.99 -8.31 1.38
CA ALA A 192 10.22 -8.03 2.12
C ALA A 192 10.72 -9.23 2.95
N GLY A 193 9.82 -10.04 3.51
CA GLY A 193 10.22 -11.27 4.20
C GLY A 193 10.88 -12.28 3.26
N LEU A 194 10.39 -12.38 2.02
CA LEU A 194 11.06 -13.16 0.99
C LEU A 194 12.39 -12.52 0.57
N GLU A 195 12.48 -11.19 0.50
CA GLU A 195 13.72 -10.49 0.13
C GLU A 195 14.87 -10.73 1.12
N ARG A 196 14.60 -10.77 2.43
CA ARG A 196 15.63 -11.14 3.43
C ARG A 196 16.14 -12.55 3.18
N ASN A 197 15.22 -13.50 3.01
CA ASN A 197 15.57 -14.89 2.68
C ASN A 197 16.35 -14.98 1.37
N PHE A 198 15.96 -14.23 0.33
CA PHE A 198 16.66 -14.18 -0.94
C PHE A 198 18.05 -13.55 -0.82
N SER A 199 18.23 -12.54 0.03
CA SER A 199 19.53 -11.91 0.26
C SER A 199 20.51 -12.90 0.89
N ASP A 200 20.05 -13.67 1.89
CA ASP A 200 20.84 -14.73 2.51
C ASP A 200 21.17 -15.86 1.53
N LEU A 201 20.21 -16.27 0.71
CA LEU A 201 20.41 -17.28 -0.32
C LEU A 201 21.37 -16.78 -1.41
N LYS A 202 21.30 -15.50 -1.79
CA LYS A 202 22.18 -14.90 -2.81
C LYS A 202 23.64 -14.90 -2.37
N ILE A 203 23.92 -14.66 -1.08
CA ILE A 203 25.30 -14.77 -0.55
C ILE A 203 25.82 -16.19 -0.70
N LYS A 204 24.97 -17.19 -0.42
CA LYS A 204 25.29 -18.63 -0.52
C LYS A 204 25.31 -19.15 -1.96
N GLN A 205 24.67 -18.45 -2.89
CA GLN A 205 24.67 -18.78 -4.31
C GLN A 205 25.87 -18.16 -5.05
N SER A 206 26.20 -16.89 -4.77
CA SER A 206 27.14 -16.11 -5.60
C SER A 206 28.60 -16.16 -5.14
N ARG A 207 28.88 -16.43 -3.86
CA ARG A 207 30.26 -16.50 -3.37
C ARG A 207 30.89 -17.84 -3.76
N LEU A 208 31.89 -17.79 -4.65
CA LEU A 208 32.60 -18.96 -5.21
C LEU A 208 33.01 -20.01 -4.16
N ARG A 209 33.46 -19.59 -2.98
CA ARG A 209 33.90 -20.50 -1.90
C ARG A 209 32.75 -21.26 -1.22
N ASN A 210 31.54 -20.73 -1.27
CA ASN A 210 30.36 -21.27 -0.57
C ASN A 210 29.20 -21.61 -1.51
N CYS A 211 29.44 -21.63 -2.83
CA CYS A 211 28.40 -21.82 -3.83
C CYS A 211 27.73 -23.20 -3.66
N LEU A 212 26.47 -23.19 -3.25
CA LEU A 212 25.65 -24.38 -3.15
C LEU A 212 24.86 -24.59 -4.44
N LYS A 213 24.65 -25.85 -4.84
CA LYS A 213 23.73 -26.21 -5.93
C LYS A 213 22.29 -25.81 -5.56
N LEU A 214 21.50 -25.50 -6.58
CA LEU A 214 20.12 -24.99 -6.43
C LEU A 214 19.22 -25.93 -5.62
N GLU A 215 19.34 -27.25 -5.82
CA GLU A 215 18.61 -28.26 -5.04
C GLU A 215 18.91 -28.21 -3.53
N ARG A 216 20.16 -27.89 -3.16
CA ARG A 216 20.57 -27.79 -1.75
C ARG A 216 20.12 -26.47 -1.15
N LEU A 217 20.16 -25.37 -1.93
CA LEU A 217 19.60 -24.09 -1.54
C LEU A 217 18.09 -24.20 -1.26
N GLU A 218 17.36 -24.90 -2.12
CA GLU A 218 15.92 -25.14 -1.95
C GLU A 218 15.63 -25.92 -0.65
N LYS A 219 16.33 -27.04 -0.41
CA LYS A 219 16.18 -27.82 0.82
C LYS A 219 16.50 -27.00 2.07
N MET A 220 17.57 -26.22 2.02
CA MET A 220 17.98 -25.36 3.13
C MET A 220 16.99 -24.22 3.37
N ALA A 221 16.41 -23.63 2.32
CA ALA A 221 15.37 -22.62 2.43
C ALA A 221 14.09 -23.21 3.07
N LYS A 222 13.69 -24.43 2.66
CA LYS A 222 12.56 -25.16 3.25
C LYS A 222 12.79 -25.43 4.75
N VAL A 223 13.94 -26.01 5.11
CA VAL A 223 14.28 -26.28 6.52
C VAL A 223 14.36 -25.00 7.34
N GLY A 224 14.95 -23.93 6.80
CA GLY A 224 15.00 -22.63 7.47
C GLY A 224 13.61 -22.06 7.73
N ALA A 225 12.73 -22.11 6.74
CA ALA A 225 11.34 -21.67 6.88
C ALA A 225 10.58 -22.49 7.94
N ASP A 226 10.76 -23.82 7.97
CA ASP A 226 10.12 -24.71 8.95
C ASP A 226 10.60 -24.43 10.39
N ILE A 227 11.90 -24.17 10.56
CA ILE A 227 12.48 -23.79 11.86
C ILE A 227 11.90 -22.45 12.32
N HIS A 228 11.84 -21.44 11.45
CA HIS A 228 11.28 -20.14 11.79
C HIS A 228 9.79 -20.21 12.11
N ALA A 229 9.02 -21.00 11.35
CA ALA A 229 7.60 -21.23 11.64
C ALA A 229 7.42 -21.87 13.03
N SER A 230 8.21 -22.90 13.35
CA SER A 230 8.17 -23.58 14.65
C SER A 230 8.54 -22.64 15.82
N GLN A 231 9.53 -21.76 15.61
CA GLN A 231 9.93 -20.76 16.61
C GLN A 231 8.88 -19.67 16.82
N LYS A 232 8.15 -19.30 15.76
CA LYS A 232 7.04 -18.34 15.82
C LYS A 232 5.87 -18.91 16.62
N ASP A 233 5.51 -20.16 16.38
CA ASP A 233 4.45 -20.86 17.13
C ASP A 233 4.81 -21.06 18.60
N ALA A 234 6.10 -21.18 18.94
CA ALA A 234 6.60 -21.25 20.31
C ALA A 234 6.63 -19.90 21.05
N GLY A 235 6.17 -18.79 20.43
CA GLY A 235 6.06 -17.48 21.07
C GLY A 235 7.40 -16.77 21.33
N TYR A 236 8.51 -17.26 20.78
CA TYR A 236 9.86 -16.80 21.14
C TYR A 236 10.32 -15.50 20.44
N VAL A 237 9.46 -14.89 19.62
CA VAL A 237 9.85 -13.80 18.70
C VAL A 237 9.65 -12.40 19.30
N GLY A 238 8.96 -12.28 20.44
CA GLY A 238 8.69 -10.99 21.10
C GLY A 238 9.95 -10.19 21.49
N GLY A 239 11.09 -10.85 21.70
CA GLY A 239 12.37 -10.18 22.03
C GLY A 239 13.23 -9.78 20.83
N LEU A 240 13.02 -10.38 19.65
CA LEU A 240 13.86 -10.16 18.45
C LEU A 240 13.27 -9.15 17.46
N LEU A 241 11.99 -8.80 17.62
CA LEU A 241 11.28 -7.77 16.84
C LEU A 241 11.25 -6.40 17.51
N ALA A 242 11.88 -6.26 18.69
CA ALA A 242 12.14 -4.94 19.26
C ALA A 242 13.18 -4.23 18.37
N VAL A 243 12.70 -3.58 17.31
CA VAL A 243 13.49 -2.64 16.52
C VAL A 243 13.91 -1.56 17.51
N PRO A 244 15.22 -1.38 17.79
CA PRO A 244 15.68 -0.31 18.65
C PRO A 244 15.13 1.00 18.09
N GLN A 245 14.62 1.87 18.95
CA GLN A 245 14.10 3.16 18.49
C GLN A 245 15.23 3.87 17.74
N TYR A 246 14.90 4.67 16.72
CA TYR A 246 15.93 5.36 15.94
C TYR A 246 16.83 6.23 16.83
N ALA A 247 16.32 6.71 17.97
CA ALA A 247 17.07 7.34 19.04
C ALA A 247 18.14 6.41 19.65
N ASP A 248 17.80 5.17 19.97
CA ASP A 248 18.74 4.16 20.50
C ASP A 248 19.83 3.80 19.49
N LEU A 249 19.50 3.76 18.19
CA LEU A 249 20.47 3.55 17.11
C LEU A 249 21.39 4.76 16.92
N LEU A 250 20.90 5.99 17.12
CA LEU A 250 21.72 7.20 17.05
C LEU A 250 22.70 7.26 18.24
N GLU A 251 22.26 6.92 19.45
CA GLU A 251 23.11 6.87 20.64
C GLU A 251 24.17 5.75 20.56
N ALA A 252 23.78 4.56 20.07
CA ALA A 252 24.72 3.45 19.85
C ALA A 252 25.75 3.77 18.74
N ASN A 253 25.36 4.53 17.72
CA ASN A 253 26.25 4.92 16.62
C ASN A 253 27.13 6.12 16.97
N GLU A 254 26.70 7.03 17.85
CA GLU A 254 27.58 8.04 18.47
C GLU A 254 28.65 7.38 19.34
N ALA A 255 28.30 6.30 20.05
CA ALA A 255 29.26 5.49 20.81
C ALA A 255 30.27 4.76 19.90
N LEU A 256 29.82 4.25 18.73
CA LEU A 256 30.69 3.60 17.74
C LEU A 256 31.56 4.60 16.96
N SER A 257 31.05 5.80 16.65
CA SER A 257 31.83 6.84 15.96
C SER A 257 33.00 7.39 16.79
N LYS A 258 32.90 7.31 18.12
CA LYS A 258 34.01 7.58 19.04
C LYS A 258 35.10 6.50 19.01
N ILE A 259 34.79 5.31 18.49
CA ILE A 259 35.72 4.18 18.37
C ILE A 259 36.30 4.08 16.94
N GLU A 260 35.55 4.48 15.90
CA GLU A 260 35.96 4.46 14.48
C GLU A 260 36.92 5.59 14.06
N GLY A 261 37.50 6.33 14.99
CA GLY A 261 38.46 7.42 14.71
C GLY A 261 39.76 7.01 14.00
N GLU A 262 39.98 5.72 13.69
CA GLU A 262 41.28 5.23 13.22
C GLU A 262 41.29 4.39 11.93
N LEU A 263 40.16 4.11 11.26
CA LEU A 263 40.21 3.33 9.99
C LEU A 263 39.31 3.90 8.87
N SER A 264 40.01 4.28 7.80
CA SER A 264 39.59 4.85 6.52
C SER A 264 38.30 4.32 5.86
N ALA A 265 37.47 5.28 5.44
CA ALA A 265 36.68 5.37 4.20
C ALA A 265 36.15 4.06 3.58
N VAL A 266 35.11 3.50 4.17
CA VAL A 266 34.09 2.75 3.41
C VAL A 266 32.98 3.75 3.06
N GLN A 267 32.69 3.94 1.77
CA GLN A 267 31.57 4.76 1.32
C GLN A 267 30.27 4.19 1.90
N SER A 268 29.76 4.81 2.97
CA SER A 268 28.50 4.40 3.56
C SER A 268 27.36 4.74 2.59
N ALA A 269 26.54 3.75 2.25
CA ALA A 269 25.32 3.92 1.45
C ALA A 269 24.24 4.82 2.11
N LEU A 270 24.53 5.37 3.28
CA LEU A 270 23.68 6.29 4.02
C LEU A 270 24.10 7.74 3.75
N VAL A 271 23.12 8.55 3.38
CA VAL A 271 23.27 9.98 3.19
C VAL A 271 23.36 10.64 4.57
N ARG A 272 24.59 10.95 5.02
CA ARG A 272 24.86 11.45 6.38
C ARG A 272 24.75 12.98 6.52
N THR A 273 24.71 13.72 5.41
CA THR A 273 24.68 15.19 5.43
C THR A 273 23.33 15.73 4.99
N ARG A 274 22.90 16.84 5.60
CA ARG A 274 21.67 17.56 5.25
C ARG A 274 21.65 17.97 3.77
N GLU A 275 22.80 18.34 3.22
CA GLU A 275 22.96 18.67 1.80
C GLU A 275 22.83 17.44 0.90
N GLY A 276 23.37 16.30 1.33
CA GLY A 276 23.17 15.03 0.64
C GLY A 276 21.69 14.66 0.57
N TRP A 277 20.95 14.84 1.67
CA TRP A 277 19.51 14.56 1.71
C TRP A 277 18.75 15.49 0.77
N ARG A 278 19.10 16.78 0.72
CA ARG A 278 18.50 17.72 -0.25
C ARG A 278 18.78 17.33 -1.69
N LYS A 279 19.97 16.81 -2.00
CA LYS A 279 20.34 16.35 -3.35
C LYS A 279 19.56 15.08 -3.75
N GLU A 280 19.47 14.09 -2.87
CA GLU A 280 18.65 12.90 -3.14
C GLU A 280 17.16 13.22 -3.21
N MET A 281 16.64 14.06 -2.31
CA MET A 281 15.26 14.53 -2.36
C MET A 281 14.97 15.28 -3.67
N LYS A 282 15.88 16.15 -4.12
CA LYS A 282 15.74 16.84 -5.42
C LYS A 282 15.76 15.87 -6.59
N LYS A 283 16.61 14.83 -6.54
CA LYS A 283 16.66 13.77 -7.55
C LYS A 283 15.37 12.94 -7.58
N TRP A 284 14.76 12.69 -6.43
CA TRP A 284 13.47 11.99 -6.36
C TRP A 284 12.34 12.87 -6.87
N ILE A 285 12.32 14.14 -6.50
CA ILE A 285 11.36 15.13 -7.02
C ILE A 285 11.47 15.24 -8.55
N CYS A 286 12.69 15.33 -9.11
CA CYS A 286 12.88 15.34 -10.56
C CYS A 286 12.42 14.05 -11.23
N LYS A 287 12.76 12.87 -10.67
CA LYS A 287 12.28 11.58 -11.18
C LYS A 287 10.75 11.47 -11.14
N GLU A 288 10.11 11.98 -10.09
CA GLU A 288 8.65 11.95 -9.94
C GLU A 288 7.98 12.97 -10.87
N GLN A 289 8.60 14.13 -11.13
CA GLN A 289 8.14 15.07 -12.14
C GLN A 289 8.26 14.49 -13.55
N GLU A 290 9.40 13.88 -13.89
CA GLU A 290 9.60 13.16 -15.15
C GLU A 290 8.59 12.02 -15.33
N GLN A 291 8.21 11.35 -14.24
CA GLN A 291 7.23 10.26 -14.27
C GLN A 291 5.76 10.74 -14.26
N ASN A 292 5.47 11.97 -13.81
CA ASN A 292 4.13 12.57 -13.86
C ASN A 292 3.87 13.28 -15.20
N ASP A 293 4.89 13.94 -15.79
CA ASP A 293 4.77 14.59 -17.10
C ASP A 293 4.59 13.57 -18.24
N ASP A 294 4.97 12.30 -18.03
CA ASP A 294 4.71 11.18 -18.93
C ASP A 294 3.34 10.47 -18.69
N ASP A 295 2.70 10.72 -17.54
CA ASP A 295 1.46 10.06 -17.07
C ASP A 295 0.19 10.92 -17.30
N ASP A 296 0.31 12.21 -17.64
CA ASP A 296 -0.86 13.09 -17.84
C ASP A 296 -1.64 12.79 -19.14
N ASP A 297 -1.06 12.06 -20.11
CA ASP A 297 -1.72 11.62 -21.35
C ASP A 297 -1.73 10.09 -21.58
N LYS A 298 -1.17 9.31 -20.65
CA LYS A 298 -1.19 7.84 -20.74
C LYS A 298 -2.05 7.30 -19.62
N GLU A 299 -3.31 6.97 -19.94
CA GLU A 299 -4.02 5.92 -19.20
C GLU A 299 -3.01 4.78 -19.03
N LEU A 300 -2.57 4.55 -17.78
CA LEU A 300 -1.70 3.44 -17.42
C LEU A 300 -2.13 2.24 -18.27
N PRO A 301 -1.20 1.60 -19.02
CA PRO A 301 -1.57 0.49 -19.88
C PRO A 301 -2.43 -0.43 -19.04
N ASN A 302 -3.64 -0.65 -19.53
CA ASN A 302 -4.65 -1.48 -18.90
C ASN A 302 -3.96 -2.83 -18.68
N VAL A 303 -3.34 -3.03 -17.52
CA VAL A 303 -2.88 -4.34 -17.11
C VAL A 303 -4.19 -5.03 -16.81
N VAL A 304 -4.75 -5.63 -17.87
CA VAL A 304 -5.98 -6.40 -17.86
C VAL A 304 -5.69 -7.67 -17.06
N TYR A 305 -5.51 -7.52 -15.75
CA TYR A 305 -6.17 -8.45 -14.87
C TYR A 305 -7.65 -8.23 -15.16
N GLY A 306 -8.35 -9.26 -15.66
CA GLY A 306 -9.79 -9.23 -15.96
C GLY A 306 -10.66 -9.04 -14.71
N HIS A 307 -10.34 -8.04 -13.89
CA HIS A 307 -11.07 -7.64 -12.71
C HIS A 307 -12.20 -6.77 -13.21
N GLN A 308 -13.40 -7.34 -13.25
CA GLN A 308 -14.60 -6.54 -13.06
C GLN A 308 -14.42 -5.81 -11.72
N ARG A 309 -13.89 -4.57 -11.78
CA ARG A 309 -13.65 -3.74 -10.61
C ARG A 309 -15.01 -3.50 -9.95
N SER A 310 -15.21 -4.09 -8.78
CA SER A 310 -16.42 -3.95 -7.98
C SER A 310 -16.69 -2.47 -7.79
N LYS A 311 -17.78 -1.95 -8.39
CA LYS A 311 -18.13 -0.51 -8.38
C LYS A 311 -18.49 0.03 -6.99
N PHE A 312 -18.39 -0.78 -5.94
CA PHE A 312 -19.18 -0.63 -4.72
C PHE A 312 -18.40 -0.23 -3.47
N LEU A 313 -17.06 -0.22 -3.49
CA LEU A 313 -16.26 0.24 -2.34
C LEU A 313 -15.85 1.70 -2.52
N PRO A 314 -15.93 2.53 -1.46
CA PRO A 314 -15.30 3.84 -1.46
C PRO A 314 -13.83 3.68 -1.81
N ARG A 315 -13.41 4.34 -2.89
CA ARG A 315 -12.08 4.10 -3.48
C ARG A 315 -10.95 4.78 -2.72
N SER A 316 -11.26 5.76 -1.86
CA SER A 316 -10.28 6.56 -1.16
C SER A 316 -10.25 6.27 0.33
N LEU A 317 -9.07 6.35 0.91
CA LEU A 317 -8.86 6.34 2.36
C LEU A 317 -9.58 7.51 3.01
N GLU A 318 -9.68 8.65 2.30
CA GLU A 318 -10.46 9.80 2.78
C GLU A 318 -11.92 9.42 3.07
N LEU A 319 -12.60 8.70 2.17
CA LEU A 319 -13.98 8.29 2.39
C LEU A 319 -14.10 7.23 3.50
N LEU A 320 -13.18 6.27 3.52
CA LEU A 320 -13.21 5.16 4.47
C LEU A 320 -12.99 5.62 5.91
N PHE A 321 -12.07 6.56 6.17
CA PHE A 321 -11.62 6.88 7.52
C PHE A 321 -11.98 8.29 8.01
N THR A 322 -12.31 9.24 7.12
CA THR A 322 -12.56 10.65 7.54
C THR A 322 -14.04 11.02 7.56
N GLY A 323 -14.90 10.17 6.98
CA GLY A 323 -16.33 10.46 6.90
C GLY A 323 -16.64 11.74 6.13
N ARG A 324 -15.90 12.09 5.07
CA ARG A 324 -16.32 13.13 4.10
C ARG A 324 -17.32 12.55 3.09
N LYS A 325 -18.23 13.37 2.54
CA LYS A 325 -19.19 12.88 1.54
C LYS A 325 -18.49 12.73 0.19
N GLU A 326 -18.86 11.70 -0.58
CA GLU A 326 -18.37 11.48 -1.94
C GLU A 326 -18.68 12.67 -2.86
N SER A 327 -19.83 13.33 -2.66
CA SER A 327 -20.19 14.57 -3.36
C SER A 327 -19.21 15.71 -3.12
N ASP A 328 -18.67 15.84 -1.91
CA ASP A 328 -17.75 16.93 -1.55
C ASP A 328 -16.37 16.69 -2.17
N ILE A 329 -15.95 15.42 -2.26
CA ILE A 329 -14.70 15.00 -2.90
C ILE A 329 -14.82 15.17 -4.42
N ASP A 330 -15.91 14.72 -5.02
CA ASP A 330 -16.18 14.90 -6.46
C ASP A 330 -16.27 16.38 -6.82
N GLU A 331 -16.91 17.20 -5.98
CA GLU A 331 -16.98 18.64 -6.19
C GLU A 331 -15.61 19.30 -6.00
N GLN A 332 -14.81 18.86 -5.03
CA GLN A 332 -13.42 19.33 -4.86
C GLN A 332 -12.55 18.95 -6.06
N ILE A 333 -12.65 17.72 -6.57
CA ILE A 333 -11.95 17.26 -7.77
C ILE A 333 -12.41 18.06 -9.00
N ARG A 334 -13.72 18.31 -9.14
CA ARG A 334 -14.26 19.15 -10.22
C ARG A 334 -13.78 20.59 -10.11
N ARG A 335 -13.68 21.17 -8.92
CA ARG A 335 -13.14 22.52 -8.69
C ARG A 335 -11.66 22.60 -9.07
N VAL A 336 -10.85 21.61 -8.68
CA VAL A 336 -9.43 21.54 -9.07
C VAL A 336 -9.28 21.43 -10.60
N ARG A 337 -10.07 20.56 -11.25
CA ARG A 337 -10.07 20.43 -12.71
C ARG A 337 -10.50 21.72 -13.43
N ARG A 338 -11.51 22.43 -12.92
CA ARG A 338 -11.92 23.74 -13.47
C ARG A 338 -10.83 24.79 -13.32
N HIS A 339 -10.11 24.80 -12.19
CA HIS A 339 -8.98 25.70 -12.00
C HIS A 339 -7.82 25.39 -12.94
N GLN A 340 -7.50 24.10 -13.14
CA GLN A 340 -6.47 23.68 -14.10
C GLN A 340 -6.84 24.05 -15.55
N ALA A 341 -8.10 23.84 -15.95
CA ALA A 341 -8.59 24.26 -17.26
C ALA A 341 -8.53 25.79 -17.45
N CYS A 342 -8.85 26.56 -16.40
CA CYS A 342 -8.77 28.02 -16.42
C CYS A 342 -7.32 28.53 -16.52
N THR A 343 -6.35 27.82 -15.93
CA THR A 343 -4.92 28.15 -16.08
C THR A 343 -4.37 27.80 -17.47
N GLU A 344 -4.90 26.75 -18.11
CA GLU A 344 -4.51 26.37 -19.47
C GLU A 344 -5.11 27.31 -20.52
N GLU A 345 -6.37 27.72 -20.34
CA GLU A 345 -7.02 28.76 -21.15
C GLU A 345 -6.32 30.13 -20.98
N GLY A 346 -5.88 30.46 -19.76
CA GLY A 346 -5.06 31.65 -19.51
C GLY A 346 -3.72 31.63 -20.26
N ARG A 347 -3.06 30.46 -20.30
CA ARG A 347 -1.82 30.25 -21.07
C ARG A 347 -2.05 30.33 -22.58
N LEU A 348 -3.21 29.88 -23.06
CA LEU A 348 -3.60 29.99 -24.47
C LEU A 348 -3.88 31.46 -24.86
N MET A 349 -4.51 32.24 -23.97
CA MET A 349 -4.71 33.67 -24.19
C MET A 349 -3.39 34.45 -24.23
N GLU A 350 -2.42 34.11 -23.37
CA GLU A 350 -1.09 34.72 -23.40
C GLU A 350 -0.37 34.47 -24.75
N LEU A 351 -0.45 33.23 -25.27
CA LEU A 351 0.08 32.87 -26.59
C LEU A 351 -0.63 33.56 -27.76
N LEU A 352 -1.91 33.93 -27.61
CA LEU A 352 -2.66 34.68 -28.62
C LEU A 352 -2.28 36.17 -28.59
N VAL A 353 -2.08 36.74 -27.41
CA VAL A 353 -1.61 38.12 -27.23
C VAL A 353 -0.20 38.27 -27.82
N ASP A 354 0.71 37.32 -27.58
CA ASP A 354 2.06 37.34 -28.17
C ASP A 354 2.02 37.31 -29.70
N LYS A 355 1.10 36.52 -30.29
CA LYS A 355 0.90 36.48 -31.75
C LYS A 355 0.30 37.77 -32.33
N GLU A 356 -0.48 38.52 -31.56
CA GLU A 356 -1.00 39.83 -31.97
C GLU A 356 0.07 40.92 -31.85
N VAL A 357 0.91 40.86 -30.81
CA VAL A 357 2.05 41.77 -30.63
C VAL A 357 3.07 41.60 -31.77
N ASP A 358 3.36 40.36 -32.19
CA ASP A 358 4.27 40.12 -33.32
C ASP A 358 3.71 40.58 -34.67
N LYS A 359 2.38 40.62 -34.86
CA LYS A 359 1.75 41.15 -36.08
C LYS A 359 1.73 42.68 -36.15
N ALA A 360 1.85 43.37 -35.00
CA ALA A 360 1.92 44.83 -34.94
C ALA A 360 3.35 45.38 -35.16
N ARG A 361 4.35 44.51 -35.28
CA ARG A 361 5.73 44.89 -35.58
C ARG A 361 5.86 45.12 -37.09
N ILE A 362 5.50 46.33 -37.50
CA ILE A 362 5.72 46.86 -38.86
C ILE A 362 7.22 46.68 -39.18
N PRO A 363 7.60 46.02 -40.30
CA PRO A 363 8.98 46.02 -40.76
C PRO A 363 9.39 47.46 -41.04
N ASP A 364 10.40 47.94 -40.34
CA ASP A 364 11.01 49.25 -40.57
C ASP A 364 11.77 49.19 -41.90
N ASP A 365 11.11 49.63 -42.97
CA ASP A 365 11.69 49.90 -44.28
C ASP A 365 12.59 51.14 -44.18
N GLY A 366 13.85 50.92 -43.80
CA GLY A 366 14.92 51.91 -43.85
C GLY A 366 15.57 51.97 -45.24
N GLU A 367 15.19 53.00 -45.98
CA GLU A 367 15.73 53.42 -47.29
C GLU A 367 17.23 53.76 -47.29
N LEU A 368 17.87 53.33 -48.39
CA LEU A 368 19.08 53.80 -49.08
C LEU A 368 19.79 55.11 -48.63
N GLU A 369 21.13 55.03 -48.54
CA GLU A 369 22.16 55.99 -49.06
C GLU A 369 23.54 55.35 -48.73
N GLY A 370 24.53 55.18 -49.61
CA GLY A 370 25.03 56.07 -50.66
C GLY A 370 26.43 56.58 -50.29
N SER A 371 27.50 55.87 -50.66
CA SER A 371 28.88 56.34 -50.91
C SER A 371 29.76 55.09 -51.04
N GLY A 372 30.56 54.89 -52.08
CA GLY A 372 31.35 55.88 -52.81
C GLY A 372 32.81 55.52 -52.57
N ASP A 373 33.38 54.84 -53.57
CA ASP A 373 34.76 54.93 -54.04
C ASP A 373 35.99 54.69 -53.14
N ASP A 374 36.91 53.95 -53.78
CA ASP A 374 38.37 54.02 -53.74
C ASP A 374 39.14 53.47 -52.52
N PHE A 375 39.92 52.39 -52.75
CA PHE A 375 41.37 52.53 -53.01
C PHE A 375 42.00 51.22 -53.54
N GLU A 376 42.81 51.36 -54.59
CA GLU A 376 43.66 50.38 -55.27
C GLU A 376 44.95 50.00 -54.48
N GLY A 377 45.55 48.86 -54.87
CA GLY A 377 46.99 48.54 -54.78
C GLY A 377 47.46 47.97 -53.44
N TRP A 378 48.14 46.81 -53.35
CA TRP A 378 49.18 46.21 -54.20
C TRP A 378 49.18 44.69 -54.11
#